data_AF-A0A377LYF6-F1
#
_entry.id   AF-A0A377LYF6-F1
#
_cell.length_a   1.000
_cell.length_b   1.000
_cell.length_c   1.000
_cell.angle_alpha   90.00
_cell.angle_beta   90.00
_cell.angle_gamma   90.00
#
_symmetry.space_group_name_H-M   'P 1'
#
loop_
_entity.id
_entity.type
_entity.pdbx_description
1 polymer ?
#
loop_
_entity_poly.entity_id
_entity_poly.type
_entity_poly.pdbx_seq_one_letter_code
_entity_poly.pdbx_strand_id
1 'polypeptide(L)'
;MEYVQETVEEHAAKHAHQYDVVTCMEMLEHVPDPQSVVNACAKLVKPGGQVFFSTINRNGKAWLMAVVGAEYLLRMVPKGTHDVKKFIKPAELLGWVDQTWLQGAAHHRSALQSADR
;
A
#
# COMPACT_ATOMS: atom_id res chain seq x y z
N MET A 1 0.10 -20.70 11.19
CA MET A 1 -0.34 -19.52 10.43
C MET A 1 -1.78 -19.77 10.04
N GLU A 2 -2.69 -18.90 10.45
CA GLU A 2 -4.11 -19.00 10.12
C GLU A 2 -4.40 -18.09 8.93
N TYR A 3 -5.09 -18.63 7.93
CA TYR A 3 -5.51 -17.87 6.75
C TYR A 3 -7.01 -17.65 6.83
N VAL A 4 -7.42 -16.39 6.65
CA VAL A 4 -8.83 -16.00 6.63
C VAL A 4 -9.11 -15.29 5.32
N GLN A 5 -10.13 -15.77 4.60
CA GLN A 5 -10.57 -15.18 3.33
C GLN A 5 -11.80 -14.30 3.58
N GLU A 6 -11.57 -13.05 3.96
CA GLU A 6 -12.60 -12.02 4.11
C GLU A 6 -11.99 -10.63 3.82
N THR A 7 -12.81 -9.59 3.75
CA THR A 7 -12.27 -8.24 3.63
C THR A 7 -11.65 -7.78 4.95
N VAL A 8 -10.67 -6.88 4.87
CA VAL A 8 -10.04 -6.35 6.08
C VAL A 8 -11.03 -5.56 6.93
N GLU A 9 -12.04 -4.94 6.31
CA GLU A 9 -13.11 -4.22 6.97
C GLU A 9 -13.99 -5.14 7.82
N GLU A 10 -14.40 -6.27 7.24
CA GLU A 10 -15.16 -7.31 7.93
C GLU A 10 -14.35 -7.90 9.09
N HIS A 11 -13.06 -8.13 8.85
CA HIS A 11 -12.13 -8.61 9.87
C HIS A 11 -11.99 -7.61 11.02
N ALA A 12 -11.78 -6.33 10.71
CA ALA A 12 -11.64 -5.25 11.68
C ALA A 12 -12.91 -5.02 12.50
N ALA A 13 -14.10 -5.37 11.98
CA ALA A 13 -15.34 -5.32 12.74
C ALA A 13 -15.36 -6.34 13.90
N LYS A 14 -14.71 -7.50 13.73
CA LYS A 14 -14.70 -8.62 14.69
C LYS A 14 -13.44 -8.61 15.59
N HIS A 15 -12.33 -8.07 15.09
CA HIS A 15 -11.00 -8.19 15.69
C HIS A 15 -10.34 -6.86 16.06
N ALA A 16 -11.13 -5.85 16.44
CA ALA A 16 -10.62 -4.54 16.83
C ALA A 16 -9.60 -4.65 17.97
N HIS A 17 -8.47 -3.96 17.83
CA HIS A 17 -7.39 -3.88 18.82
C HIS A 17 -6.84 -5.25 19.27
N GLN A 18 -6.79 -6.24 18.39
CA GLN A 18 -6.26 -7.57 18.72
C GLN A 18 -4.79 -7.75 18.34
N TYR A 19 -4.25 -6.89 17.46
CA TYR A 19 -2.92 -7.07 16.88
C TYR A 19 -1.91 -6.07 17.44
N ASP A 20 -0.74 -6.55 17.86
CA ASP A 20 0.38 -5.68 18.24
C ASP A 20 1.03 -5.04 17.00
N VAL A 21 1.01 -5.76 15.86
CA VAL A 21 1.53 -5.31 14.57
C VAL A 21 0.57 -5.70 13.45
N VAL A 22 0.30 -4.77 12.54
CA VAL A 22 -0.47 -5.00 11.31
C VAL A 22 0.38 -4.61 10.09
N THR A 23 0.41 -5.46 9.06
CA THR A 23 1.15 -5.18 7.82
C THR A 23 0.22 -5.30 6.61
N CYS A 24 0.19 -4.27 5.76
CA CYS A 24 -0.52 -4.26 4.48
C CYS A 24 0.50 -4.00 3.36
N MET A 25 0.88 -5.04 2.62
CA MET A 25 2.01 -5.01 1.69
C MET A 25 1.54 -5.16 0.24
N GLU A 26 1.94 -4.22 -0.64
CA GLU A 26 1.77 -4.27 -2.10
C GLU A 26 0.34 -4.57 -2.57
N MET A 27 -0.64 -3.89 -1.96
CA MET A 27 -2.05 -4.22 -2.15
C MET A 27 -2.96 -2.99 -2.32
N LEU A 28 -2.66 -1.86 -1.67
CA LEU A 28 -3.54 -0.69 -1.62
C LEU A 28 -3.89 -0.11 -3.00
N GLU A 29 -2.99 -0.19 -3.98
CA GLU A 29 -3.19 0.26 -5.37
C GLU A 29 -4.20 -0.59 -6.16
N HIS A 30 -4.59 -1.74 -5.63
CA HIS A 30 -5.49 -2.69 -6.28
C HIS A 30 -6.91 -2.64 -5.73
N VAL A 31 -7.15 -1.93 -4.62
CA VAL A 31 -8.48 -1.84 -4.00
C VAL A 31 -9.28 -0.64 -4.52
N PRO A 32 -10.61 -0.73 -4.51
CA PRO A 32 -11.46 0.39 -4.92
C PRO A 32 -11.41 1.58 -3.96
N ASP A 33 -11.20 1.32 -2.65
CA ASP A 33 -11.10 2.35 -1.61
C ASP A 33 -9.90 2.07 -0.68
N PRO A 34 -8.72 2.64 -0.97
CA PRO A 34 -7.53 2.48 -0.13
C PRO A 34 -7.69 3.06 1.27
N GLN A 35 -8.49 4.11 1.43
CA GLN A 35 -8.68 4.77 2.71
C GLN A 35 -9.47 3.87 3.67
N SER A 36 -10.49 3.16 3.17
CA SER A 36 -11.22 2.13 3.93
C SER A 36 -10.26 1.09 4.54
N VAL A 37 -9.31 0.60 3.74
CA VAL A 37 -8.30 -0.38 4.19
C VAL A 37 -7.38 0.21 5.26
N VAL A 38 -6.92 1.46 5.09
CA VAL A 38 -6.11 2.15 6.11
C VAL A 38 -6.85 2.25 7.44
N ASN A 39 -8.13 2.64 7.41
CA ASN A 39 -8.97 2.74 8.60
C ASN A 39 -9.16 1.38 9.28
N ALA A 40 -9.36 0.31 8.50
CA ALA A 40 -9.49 -1.04 9.01
C ALA A 40 -8.21 -1.51 9.70
N CYS A 41 -7.03 -1.29 9.09
CA CYS A 41 -5.74 -1.59 9.70
C CYS A 41 -5.52 -0.82 11.01
N ALA A 42 -5.90 0.46 11.06
CA ALA A 42 -5.84 1.26 12.28
C ALA A 42 -6.80 0.76 13.37
N LYS A 43 -7.95 0.18 13.00
CA LYS A 43 -8.89 -0.43 13.95
C LYS A 43 -8.40 -1.77 14.50
N LEU A 44 -7.69 -2.55 13.68
CA LEU A 44 -7.16 -3.87 14.06
C LEU A 44 -6.02 -3.78 15.08
N VAL A 45 -5.17 -2.76 14.97
CA VAL A 45 -4.00 -2.62 15.83
C VAL A 45 -4.38 -2.12 17.23
N LYS A 46 -3.70 -2.64 18.26
CA LYS A 46 -3.84 -2.20 19.66
C LYS A 46 -3.34 -0.76 19.83
N PRO A 47 -3.88 0.03 20.78
CA PRO A 47 -3.25 1.28 21.21
C PRO A 47 -1.77 1.06 21.56
N GLY A 48 -0.88 1.83 20.93
CA GLY A 48 0.58 1.69 21.06
C GLY A 48 1.22 0.62 20.15
N GLY A 49 0.43 -0.12 19.37
CA GLY A 49 0.92 -1.03 18.34
C GLY A 49 1.33 -0.32 17.05
N GLN A 50 1.79 -1.09 16.06
CA GLN A 50 2.37 -0.55 14.82
C GLN A 50 1.63 -1.04 13.57
N VAL A 51 1.51 -0.16 12.58
CA VAL A 51 0.98 -0.48 11.25
C VAL A 51 2.01 -0.14 10.19
N PHE A 52 2.30 -1.08 9.31
CA PHE A 52 3.20 -0.90 8.18
C PHE A 52 2.43 -1.01 6.88
N PHE A 53 2.60 -0.02 6.01
CA PHE A 53 2.06 -0.01 4.65
C PHE A 53 3.21 -0.04 3.63
N SER A 54 3.05 -0.85 2.59
CA SER A 54 3.90 -0.84 1.40
C SER A 54 3.00 -0.82 0.18
N THR A 55 3.32 0.04 -0.79
CA THR A 55 2.55 0.22 -2.02
C THR A 55 3.42 0.86 -3.10
N ILE A 56 3.04 0.69 -4.36
CA ILE A 56 3.74 1.31 -5.49
C ILE A 56 3.60 2.83 -5.44
N ASN A 57 4.73 3.50 -5.21
CA ASN A 57 4.82 4.97 -5.23
C ASN A 57 4.63 5.53 -6.65
N ARG A 58 3.73 6.51 -6.80
CA ARG A 58 3.55 7.29 -8.02
C ARG A 58 4.72 8.26 -8.28
N ASN A 59 5.87 7.74 -8.69
CA ASN A 59 7.01 8.52 -9.17
C ASN A 59 7.16 8.39 -10.69
N GLY A 60 7.24 9.51 -11.41
CA GLY A 60 7.34 9.55 -12.88
C GLY A 60 8.52 8.74 -13.45
N LYS A 61 9.62 8.59 -12.70
CA LYS A 61 10.76 7.75 -13.11
C LYS A 61 10.45 6.24 -13.07
N ALA A 62 9.74 5.78 -12.04
CA ALA A 62 9.34 4.37 -11.92
C ALA A 62 8.28 4.02 -12.97
N TRP A 63 7.34 4.93 -13.21
CA TRP A 63 6.35 4.81 -14.29
C TRP A 63 7.00 4.74 -15.67
N LEU A 64 7.91 5.67 -15.99
CA LEU A 64 8.57 5.71 -17.29
C LEU A 64 9.36 4.42 -17.55
N MET A 65 10.10 3.93 -16.56
CA MET A 65 10.89 2.69 -16.72
C MET A 65 10.01 1.44 -16.81
N ALA A 66 8.98 1.31 -15.97
CA ALA A 66 8.10 0.14 -15.95
C ALA A 66 7.23 0.06 -17.21
N VAL A 67 6.60 1.17 -17.62
CA VAL A 67 5.71 1.19 -18.78
C VAL A 67 6.49 1.13 -20.08
N VAL A 68 7.53 1.97 -20.28
CA VAL A 68 8.33 1.95 -21.52
C VAL A 68 9.10 0.64 -21.64
N GLY A 69 9.66 0.13 -20.54
CA GLY A 69 10.34 -1.17 -20.49
C GLY A 69 9.42 -2.33 -20.81
N ALA A 70 8.36 -2.53 -20.03
CA ALA A 70 7.54 -3.73 -20.12
C ALA A 70 6.54 -3.72 -21.29
N GLU A 71 5.92 -2.58 -21.60
CA GLU A 71 4.89 -2.48 -22.65
C GLU A 71 5.48 -2.18 -24.04
N TYR A 72 6.49 -1.30 -24.13
CA TYR A 72 6.98 -0.80 -25.41
C TYR A 72 8.26 -1.49 -25.88
N LEU A 73 9.21 -1.78 -24.99
CA LEU A 73 10.50 -2.39 -25.34
C LEU A 73 10.43 -3.93 -25.31
N LEU A 74 9.93 -4.51 -24.21
CA LEU A 74 9.93 -5.96 -23.98
C LEU A 74 8.62 -6.66 -24.40
N ARG A 75 7.53 -5.91 -24.63
CA ARG A 75 6.19 -6.42 -25.02
C ARG A 75 5.67 -7.56 -24.13
N MET A 76 5.98 -7.53 -22.84
CA MET A 76 5.62 -8.61 -21.91
C MET A 76 4.14 -8.57 -21.52
N VAL A 77 3.51 -7.40 -21.59
CA VAL A 77 2.08 -7.20 -21.30
C VAL A 77 1.43 -6.26 -22.32
N PRO A 78 0.09 -6.36 -22.53
CA PRO A 78 -0.62 -5.48 -23.45
C PRO A 78 -0.46 -4.00 -23.10
N LYS A 79 -0.46 -3.14 -24.12
CA LYS A 79 -0.39 -1.69 -23.93
C LYS A 79 -1.56 -1.18 -23.08
N GLY A 80 -1.27 -0.31 -22.12
CA GLY A 80 -2.27 0.25 -21.22
C GLY A 80 -2.65 -0.65 -20.06
N THR A 81 -1.86 -1.69 -19.78
CA THR A 81 -2.08 -2.58 -18.63
C THR A 81 -1.76 -1.87 -17.30
N HIS A 82 -0.85 -0.89 -17.30
CA HIS A 82 -0.54 -0.12 -16.09
C HIS A 82 -1.40 1.15 -15.97
N ASP A 83 -2.44 1.09 -15.15
CA ASP A 83 -3.24 2.27 -14.77
C ASP A 83 -2.55 3.08 -13.66
N VAL A 84 -1.72 4.01 -14.10
CA VAL A 84 -0.93 4.96 -13.28
C VAL A 84 -1.77 5.77 -12.30
N LYS A 85 -3.07 5.93 -12.58
CA LYS A 85 -3.96 6.72 -11.71
C LYS A 85 -4.27 6.01 -10.40
N LYS A 86 -3.92 4.72 -10.27
CA LYS A 86 -4.14 3.93 -9.05
C LYS A 86 -2.95 3.91 -8.10
N PHE A 87 -1.76 4.35 -8.53
CA PHE A 87 -0.59 4.42 -7.65
C PHE A 87 -0.76 5.47 -6.58
N ILE A 88 -0.29 5.19 -5.37
CA ILE A 88 -0.55 6.05 -4.22
C ILE A 88 0.68 6.93 -3.97
N LYS A 89 0.48 8.25 -3.87
CA LYS A 89 1.54 9.16 -3.43
C LYS A 89 1.70 9.04 -1.91
N PRO A 90 2.92 9.21 -1.37
CA PRO A 90 3.15 9.23 0.07
C PRO A 90 2.27 10.22 0.82
N ALA A 91 2.00 11.40 0.24
CA ALA A 91 1.13 12.41 0.84
C ALA A 91 -0.35 11.97 0.88
N GLU A 92 -0.83 11.17 -0.08
CA GLU A 92 -2.19 10.63 -0.07
C GLU A 92 -2.31 9.60 1.05
N LEU A 93 -1.35 8.67 1.15
CA LEU A 93 -1.32 7.67 2.22
C LEU A 93 -1.22 8.31 3.61
N LEU A 94 -0.33 9.28 3.79
CA LEU A 94 -0.23 10.02 5.06
C LEU A 94 -1.52 10.76 5.37
N GLY A 95 -2.15 11.40 4.39
CA GLY A 95 -3.43 12.09 4.58
C GLY A 95 -4.58 11.17 5.00
N TRP A 96 -4.55 9.89 4.62
CA TRP A 96 -5.48 8.88 5.13
C TRP A 96 -5.12 8.43 6.55
N VAL A 97 -3.83 8.24 6.84
CA VAL A 97 -3.34 7.88 8.18
C VAL A 97 -3.67 8.97 9.20
N ASP A 98 -3.54 10.25 8.83
CA ASP A 98 -3.83 11.41 9.69
C ASP A 98 -5.32 11.53 10.07
N GLN A 99 -6.21 10.84 9.36
CA GLN A 99 -7.64 10.74 9.71
C GLN A 99 -7.92 9.60 10.70
N THR A 100 -6.90 8.85 11.08
CA THR A 100 -6.97 7.81 12.11
C THR A 100 -6.32 8.33 13.41
N TRP A 101 -6.30 7.49 14.43
CA TRP A 101 -5.60 7.78 15.68
C TRP A 101 -4.10 7.48 15.63
N LEU A 102 -3.59 6.96 14.50
CA LEU A 102 -2.18 6.67 14.29
C LEU A 102 -1.38 7.95 14.06
N GLN A 103 -0.10 7.92 14.40
CA GLN A 103 0.86 8.97 14.06
C GLN A 103 1.67 8.50 12.85
N GLY A 104 1.49 9.15 11.70
CA GLY A 104 2.14 8.76 10.45
C GLY A 104 3.57 9.30 10.29
N ALA A 105 4.47 8.48 9.76
CA ALA A 105 5.74 8.92 9.21
C ALA A 105 6.01 8.16 7.89
N ALA A 106 6.38 8.86 6.83
CA ALA A 106 6.69 8.23 5.54
C ALA A 106 8.20 8.06 5.34
N HIS A 107 8.62 6.84 5.00
CA HIS A 107 9.99 6.54 4.59
C HIS A 107 9.99 6.03 3.14
N HIS A 108 10.56 6.82 2.23
CA HIS A 108 10.72 6.40 0.83
C HIS A 108 11.98 5.55 0.67
N ARG A 109 11.86 4.25 0.38
CA ARG A 109 12.96 3.45 -0.17
C ARG A 109 12.75 3.24 -1.66
N SER A 110 13.63 3.82 -2.47
CA SER A 110 13.62 3.59 -3.91
C SER A 110 14.16 2.18 -4.18
N ALA A 111 13.46 1.37 -4.97
CA ALA A 111 13.98 0.09 -5.47
C ALA A 111 15.31 0.26 -6.26
N LEU A 112 15.66 1.50 -6.66
CA LEU A 112 16.91 1.82 -7.36
C LEU A 112 18.14 1.93 -6.44
N GLN A 113 17.99 1.88 -5.11
CA GLN A 113 19.14 1.96 -4.18
C GLN A 113 19.60 0.59 -3.65
N SER A 114 18.93 -0.51 -4.02
CA SER A 114 19.35 -1.87 -3.64
C SER A 114 20.20 -2.58 -4.70
N ALA A 115 20.60 -1.88 -5.76
CA ALA A 115 21.52 -2.39 -6.78
C ALA A 115 22.97 -1.92 -6.60
N ASP A 116 23.28 -1.26 -5.47
CA ASP A 116 24.62 -0.74 -5.14
C ASP A 116 25.09 -1.19 -3.74
N ARG A 117 24.73 -2.42 -3.35
CA ARG A 117 25.36 -3.15 -2.24
C ARG A 117 25.59 -4.61 -2.63
#